data_AF-A0A0G9MU22-F1
#
_entry.id   AF-A0A0G9MU22-F1
#
_cell.length_a   1.000
_cell.length_b   1.000
_cell.length_c   1.000
_cell.angle_alpha   90.00
_cell.angle_beta   90.00
_cell.angle_gamma   90.00
#
_symmetry.space_group_name_H-M   'P 1'
#
loop_
_entity.id
_entity.type
_entity.pdbx_description
1 polymer ?
#
loop_
_entity_poly.entity_id
_entity_poly.type
_entity_poly.pdbx_seq_one_letter_code
_entity_poly.pdbx_strand_id
1 'polypeptide(L)'
;MSFSIVPTHLAVKAMRDNGYKNAAYALAELMDNSIQAGAKHVELLCAERTTQLAQRQRRRMHQIAVLDDAQGMDAETLRMALQFGNGTRLDPAMQNGIGRFGMGLPASSISQCQRVEVWTWQDGIENALYSYLDLDEIAAQTMIDVPEPTHAKVPDLWRQVGKAWSESGTLVVWSELDRMMWRTATALFGNSELVIGRMYRRFLADGRVSIRFVAFDEANPRSIATEQYVKPNDPGYLMTGTSTPAPWHDEAMFALWGEEEVTHMVSFRGQEHEVKIRYSLAKEEARKGHSPGSRDYGRHAARNTGLSIVRADRELELDEAWSDASEPRDRWWGIEVEFPPALDEIFGVTNNKQHAHNFSEFANLDLDELLGGRSLAELREELEEEDDPRAPLLEIANQIKKTKSVLQRLLRAQTATEDRRTRKRHADPNSPESRATDVTNQRKDEGHYGQSDDDENLPQDQRKDEIEHELESQGMSEDAAKELAARTISDGLKYVFAEADLESPAFFSVKQKGGSIIITLNTSHPAYDSLVEVLEREDPDETAEGLRARLHSAEDGLKLLLMAWARYEDEQPDGMRRERAQETRLDWGRLARQFLRSEG
;
A
#
# COMPACT_ATOMS: atom_id res chain seq x y z
N MET A 1 8.75 -38.12 39.45
CA MET A 1 8.76 -37.38 38.16
C MET A 1 7.33 -37.02 37.85
N SER A 2 7.04 -35.73 37.70
CA SER A 2 5.75 -35.24 37.21
C SER A 2 5.75 -35.41 35.69
N PHE A 3 4.78 -36.15 35.16
CA PHE A 3 4.56 -36.31 33.72
C PHE A 3 3.42 -35.37 33.28
N SER A 4 3.56 -34.07 33.57
CA SER A 4 2.62 -33.08 33.05
C SER A 4 2.61 -33.14 31.52
N ILE A 5 1.40 -33.11 30.93
CA ILE A 5 1.21 -33.09 29.47
C ILE A 5 1.94 -31.87 28.87
N VAL A 6 1.98 -30.76 29.59
CA VAL A 6 2.65 -29.52 29.20
C VAL A 6 3.53 -29.02 30.36
N PRO A 7 4.85 -29.18 30.29
CA PRO A 7 5.75 -28.58 31.27
C PRO A 7 5.82 -27.06 31.08
N THR A 8 5.52 -26.28 32.13
CA THR A 8 5.41 -24.81 32.09
C THR A 8 6.61 -24.12 31.43
N HIS A 9 7.82 -24.44 31.89
CA HIS A 9 9.06 -23.85 31.36
C HIS A 9 9.27 -24.12 29.85
N LEU A 10 8.89 -25.30 29.33
CA LEU A 10 8.98 -25.61 27.91
C LEU A 10 7.91 -24.89 27.09
N ALA A 11 6.69 -24.78 27.63
CA ALA A 11 5.60 -24.05 26.98
C ALA A 11 5.92 -22.56 26.86
N VAL A 12 6.38 -21.93 27.94
CA VAL A 12 6.81 -20.52 27.96
C VAL A 12 7.95 -20.29 26.96
N LYS A 13 8.93 -21.20 26.90
CA LYS A 13 10.02 -21.13 25.92
C LYS A 13 9.51 -21.22 24.47
N ALA A 14 8.58 -22.14 24.18
CA ALA A 14 7.98 -22.26 22.85
C ALA A 14 7.16 -21.02 22.47
N MET A 15 6.39 -20.45 23.40
CA MET A 15 5.65 -19.19 23.19
C MET A 15 6.59 -18.02 22.90
N ARG A 16 7.71 -17.92 23.62
CA ARG A 16 8.76 -16.93 23.37
C ARG A 16 9.38 -17.06 21.98
N ASP A 17 9.53 -18.29 21.48
CA ASP A 17 10.11 -18.56 20.16
C ASP A 17 9.14 -18.25 19.01
N ASN A 18 7.82 -18.37 19.22
CA ASN A 18 6.81 -17.98 18.23
C ASN A 18 6.69 -16.45 18.04
N GLY A 19 7.03 -15.67 19.09
CA GLY A 19 7.36 -14.24 19.00
C GLY A 19 6.37 -13.31 18.29
N TYR A 20 6.85 -12.10 18.02
CA TYR A 20 6.16 -11.02 17.29
C TYR A 20 7.02 -10.65 16.08
N LYS A 21 6.41 -10.15 14.98
CA LYS A 21 7.14 -9.70 13.78
C LYS A 21 8.34 -8.82 14.12
N ASN A 22 8.14 -7.88 15.04
CA ASN A 22 9.20 -7.05 15.62
C ASN A 22 8.72 -6.40 16.94
N ALA A 23 9.60 -5.62 17.58
CA ALA A 23 9.30 -4.94 18.84
C ALA A 23 8.13 -3.95 18.75
N ALA A 24 7.85 -3.35 17.58
CA ALA A 24 6.73 -2.42 17.44
C ALA A 24 5.39 -3.13 17.63
N TYR A 25 5.23 -4.33 17.07
CA TYR A 25 4.02 -5.15 17.27
C TYR A 25 3.89 -5.64 18.72
N ALA A 26 5.00 -5.99 19.38
CA ALA A 26 4.97 -6.39 20.78
C ALA A 26 4.56 -5.21 21.70
N LEU A 27 5.08 -4.02 21.43
CA LEU A 27 4.70 -2.79 22.14
C LEU A 27 3.24 -2.41 21.86
N ALA A 28 2.78 -2.58 20.62
CA ALA A 28 1.39 -2.37 20.25
C ALA A 28 0.43 -3.25 21.07
N GLU A 29 0.78 -4.49 21.41
CA GLU A 29 -0.10 -5.28 22.30
C GLU A 29 -0.21 -4.72 23.72
N LEU A 30 0.83 -4.04 24.24
CA LEU A 30 0.70 -3.33 25.51
C LEU A 30 -0.20 -2.10 25.36
N MET A 31 -0.01 -1.33 24.27
CA MET A 31 -0.82 -0.14 23.97
C MET A 31 -2.28 -0.49 23.68
N ASP A 32 -2.55 -1.64 23.05
CA ASP A 32 -3.89 -2.20 22.86
C ASP A 32 -4.60 -2.38 24.20
N ASN A 33 -3.91 -2.96 25.18
CA ASN A 33 -4.46 -3.17 26.52
C ASN A 33 -4.77 -1.83 27.20
N SER A 34 -3.86 -0.84 27.08
CA SER A 34 -4.07 0.50 27.62
C SER A 34 -5.29 1.18 26.98
N ILE A 35 -5.38 1.20 25.64
CA ILE A 35 -6.49 1.82 24.90
C ILE A 35 -7.81 1.11 25.20
N GLN A 36 -7.80 -0.22 25.24
CA GLN A 36 -9.00 -1.02 25.56
C GLN A 36 -9.45 -0.84 27.02
N ALA A 37 -8.53 -0.46 27.92
CA ALA A 37 -8.82 -0.09 29.30
C ALA A 37 -9.18 1.39 29.47
N GLY A 38 -9.32 2.14 28.37
CA GLY A 38 -9.79 3.52 28.36
C GLY A 38 -8.71 4.59 28.52
N ALA A 39 -7.43 4.26 28.31
CA ALA A 39 -6.34 5.23 28.35
C ALA A 39 -6.55 6.35 27.32
N LYS A 40 -6.30 7.58 27.75
CA LYS A 40 -6.23 8.77 26.88
C LYS A 40 -4.79 9.14 26.56
N HIS A 41 -3.86 8.76 27.42
CA HIS A 41 -2.44 9.02 27.25
C HIS A 41 -1.67 7.72 27.45
N VAL A 42 -0.85 7.37 26.45
CA VAL A 42 0.03 6.19 26.50
C VAL A 42 1.44 6.64 26.17
N GLU A 43 2.42 6.20 26.94
CA GLU A 43 3.82 6.58 26.75
C GLU A 43 4.73 5.38 26.58
N LEU A 44 5.62 5.46 25.59
CA LEU A 44 6.76 4.57 25.43
C LEU A 44 8.02 5.27 25.98
N LEU A 45 8.52 4.78 27.11
CA LEU A 45 9.66 5.35 27.81
C LEU A 45 10.88 4.43 27.63
N CYS A 46 11.96 4.92 27.03
CA CYS A 46 13.19 4.16 26.81
C CYS A 46 14.34 4.72 27.64
N ALA A 47 14.81 3.92 28.60
CA ALA A 47 16.00 4.24 29.39
C ALA A 47 17.26 3.75 28.65
N GLU A 48 18.14 4.67 28.27
CA GLU A 48 19.40 4.37 27.60
C GLU A 48 20.59 4.46 28.54
N ARG A 49 21.52 3.52 28.39
CA ARG A 49 22.82 3.53 29.08
C ARG A 49 23.96 3.63 28.06
N THR A 50 24.99 4.38 28.42
CA THR A 50 26.25 4.38 27.66
C THR A 50 27.04 3.12 28.02
N THR A 51 27.27 2.25 27.03
CA THR A 51 28.00 0.99 27.20
C THR A 51 29.26 0.98 26.36
N GLN A 52 30.35 0.45 26.92
CA GLN A 52 31.60 0.27 26.21
C GLN A 52 31.56 -1.03 25.41
N LEU A 53 31.37 -0.92 24.10
CA LEU A 53 31.37 -2.06 23.18
C LEU A 53 32.65 -1.99 22.35
N ALA A 54 33.57 -2.94 22.62
CA ALA A 54 34.92 -2.94 22.06
C ALA A 54 35.65 -1.60 22.29
N GLN A 55 36.06 -0.90 21.22
CA GLN A 55 36.80 0.38 21.28
C GLN A 55 35.90 1.64 21.18
N ARG A 56 34.57 1.51 21.21
CA ARG A 56 33.66 2.68 21.08
C ARG A 56 32.56 2.67 22.14
N GLN A 57 32.33 3.83 22.74
CA GLN A 57 31.17 4.07 23.61
C GLN A 57 29.92 4.16 22.73
N ARG A 58 28.87 3.40 23.05
CA ARG A 58 27.57 3.50 22.38
C ARG A 58 26.44 3.52 23.40
N ARG A 59 25.47 4.39 23.16
CA ARG A 59 24.18 4.34 23.84
C ARG A 59 23.38 3.12 23.38
N ARG A 60 22.75 2.47 24.35
CA ARG A 60 21.93 1.27 24.16
C ARG A 60 20.72 1.39 25.07
N MET A 61 19.55 1.01 24.56
CA MET A 61 18.38 0.82 25.41
C MET A 61 18.65 -0.32 26.39
N HIS A 62 18.49 -0.02 27.67
CA HIS A 62 18.66 -0.98 28.75
C HIS A 62 17.30 -1.48 29.25
N GLN A 63 16.34 -0.56 29.37
CA GLN A 63 14.96 -0.85 29.77
C GLN A 63 13.98 -0.07 28.90
N ILE A 64 12.78 -0.61 28.74
CA ILE A 64 11.65 0.05 28.09
C ILE A 64 10.46 -0.03 29.04
N ALA A 65 9.64 1.00 29.08
CA ALA A 65 8.38 0.96 29.78
C ALA A 65 7.22 1.48 28.92
N VAL A 66 6.04 0.89 29.10
CA VAL A 66 4.77 1.44 28.63
C VAL A 66 4.00 1.95 29.85
N LEU A 67 3.69 3.24 29.85
CA LEU A 67 2.95 3.92 30.91
C LEU A 67 1.61 4.39 30.35
N ASP A 68 0.52 4.14 31.06
CA ASP A 68 -0.81 4.63 30.70
C ASP A 68 -1.59 5.22 31.88
N ASP A 69 -2.60 6.02 31.54
CA ASP A 69 -3.60 6.58 32.46
C ASP A 69 -4.94 5.82 32.43
N ALA A 70 -4.92 4.51 32.13
CA ALA A 70 -6.12 3.69 32.09
C ALA A 70 -6.72 3.44 33.49
N GLN A 71 -7.79 2.64 33.57
CA GLN A 71 -8.49 2.33 34.82
C GLN A 71 -7.70 1.54 35.89
N GLY A 72 -6.47 1.11 35.60
CA GLY A 72 -5.68 0.23 36.46
C GLY A 72 -6.28 -1.17 36.65
N MET A 73 -5.68 -1.96 37.53
CA MET A 73 -6.09 -3.34 37.86
C MET A 73 -6.11 -3.55 39.37
N ASP A 74 -7.04 -4.36 39.86
CA ASP A 74 -6.97 -4.92 41.21
C ASP A 74 -5.96 -6.08 41.27
N ALA A 75 -5.75 -6.63 42.46
CA ALA A 75 -4.77 -7.71 42.67
C ALA A 75 -5.10 -8.97 41.85
N GLU A 76 -6.37 -9.37 41.78
CA GLU A 76 -6.77 -10.56 41.04
C GLU A 76 -6.53 -10.36 39.53
N THR A 77 -6.95 -9.21 39.00
CA THR A 77 -6.79 -8.84 37.60
C THR A 77 -5.31 -8.72 37.21
N LEU A 78 -4.46 -8.09 38.03
CA LEU A 78 -3.02 -8.00 37.78
C LEU A 78 -2.38 -9.39 37.69
N ARG A 79 -2.73 -10.28 38.62
CA ARG A 79 -2.18 -11.64 38.64
C ARG A 79 -2.63 -12.45 37.43
N MET A 80 -3.90 -12.33 37.05
CA MET A 80 -4.42 -12.94 35.82
C MET A 80 -3.78 -12.34 34.55
N ALA A 81 -3.53 -11.03 34.52
CA ALA A 81 -2.95 -10.35 33.36
C ALA A 81 -1.52 -10.81 33.05
N LEU A 82 -0.78 -11.31 34.05
CA LEU A 82 0.54 -11.92 33.88
C LEU A 82 0.48 -13.44 33.62
N GLN A 83 -0.71 -14.05 33.65
CA GLN A 83 -0.85 -15.47 33.39
C GLN A 83 -0.98 -15.76 31.88
N PHE A 84 -0.30 -16.81 31.40
CA PHE A 84 -0.47 -17.25 30.02
C PHE A 84 -1.82 -17.95 29.84
N GLY A 85 -2.61 -17.49 28.88
CA GLY A 85 -3.81 -18.17 28.39
C GLY A 85 -5.05 -17.96 29.25
N ASN A 86 -4.99 -16.98 30.18
CA ASN A 86 -6.11 -16.63 31.03
C ASN A 86 -6.43 -15.14 30.83
N GLY A 87 -7.67 -14.84 30.45
CA GLY A 87 -8.11 -13.47 30.19
C GLY A 87 -9.45 -13.22 30.85
N THR A 88 -9.68 -12.00 31.32
CA THR A 88 -10.96 -11.58 31.94
C THR A 88 -12.12 -11.48 30.95
N ARG A 89 -11.88 -11.69 29.65
CA ARG A 89 -12.84 -11.47 28.55
C ARG A 89 -12.92 -12.66 27.56
N LEU A 90 -12.87 -13.89 28.08
CA LEU A 90 -13.00 -15.10 27.27
C LEU A 90 -14.43 -15.32 26.73
N ASP A 91 -15.43 -14.63 27.28
CA ASP A 91 -16.83 -14.69 26.80
C ASP A 91 -16.99 -13.94 25.47
N PRO A 92 -17.49 -14.58 24.39
CA PRO A 92 -17.82 -13.94 23.12
C PRO A 92 -18.66 -12.66 23.25
N ALA A 93 -19.55 -12.57 24.23
CA ALA A 93 -20.41 -11.40 24.44
C ALA A 93 -19.63 -10.14 24.88
N MET A 94 -18.40 -10.29 25.38
CA MET A 94 -17.53 -9.19 25.83
C MET A 94 -16.41 -8.86 24.81
N GLN A 95 -16.42 -9.48 23.62
CA GLN A 95 -15.39 -9.35 22.58
C GLN A 95 -15.66 -8.21 21.57
N ASN A 96 -16.22 -7.08 22.03
CA ASN A 96 -16.52 -5.93 21.17
C ASN A 96 -15.32 -4.99 20.92
N GLY A 97 -14.17 -5.28 21.54
CA GLY A 97 -12.99 -4.41 21.51
C GLY A 97 -11.76 -5.05 20.86
N ILE A 98 -10.60 -4.42 21.07
CA ILE A 98 -9.33 -4.81 20.46
C ILE A 98 -8.81 -6.18 20.94
N GLY A 99 -8.91 -6.49 22.24
CA GLY A 99 -8.40 -7.73 22.86
C GLY A 99 -9.38 -8.91 22.88
N ARG A 100 -8.87 -10.14 22.67
CA ARG A 100 -9.68 -11.38 22.61
C ARG A 100 -9.11 -12.60 23.36
N PHE A 101 -7.78 -12.80 23.39
CA PHE A 101 -7.20 -14.12 23.68
C PHE A 101 -6.52 -14.31 25.05
N GLY A 102 -6.49 -13.30 25.93
CA GLY A 102 -5.90 -13.45 27.28
C GLY A 102 -4.40 -13.80 27.29
N MET A 103 -3.68 -13.46 26.22
CA MET A 103 -2.25 -13.80 26.03
C MET A 103 -1.35 -12.57 25.82
N GLY A 104 -1.94 -11.39 25.65
CA GLY A 104 -1.25 -10.21 25.09
C GLY A 104 -0.06 -9.74 25.91
N LEU A 105 -0.27 -9.34 27.17
CA LEU A 105 0.79 -8.78 28.02
C LEU A 105 1.96 -9.76 28.26
N PRO A 106 1.75 -11.01 28.72
CA PRO A 106 2.87 -11.87 29.03
C PRO A 106 3.58 -12.30 27.75
N ALA A 107 2.87 -12.68 26.69
CA ALA A 107 3.49 -13.13 25.44
C ALA A 107 4.26 -12.01 24.71
N SER A 108 3.72 -10.79 24.65
CA SER A 108 4.41 -9.66 24.02
C SER A 108 5.68 -9.31 24.79
N SER A 109 5.62 -9.29 26.12
CA SER A 109 6.75 -8.98 26.98
C SER A 109 7.87 -10.01 26.87
N ILE A 110 7.55 -11.29 27.06
CA ILE A 110 8.53 -12.37 26.96
C ILE A 110 8.98 -12.63 25.52
N SER A 111 8.48 -11.92 24.51
CA SER A 111 9.06 -12.00 23.16
C SER A 111 10.28 -11.10 23.00
N GLN A 112 10.42 -10.06 23.84
CA GLN A 112 11.43 -9.01 23.70
C GLN A 112 12.44 -8.96 24.87
N CYS A 113 12.06 -9.43 26.07
CA CYS A 113 12.83 -9.24 27.30
C CYS A 113 12.83 -10.49 28.19
N GLN A 114 13.79 -10.62 29.11
CA GLN A 114 13.85 -11.74 30.07
C GLN A 114 13.02 -11.50 31.34
N ARG A 115 12.75 -10.23 31.67
CA ARG A 115 11.97 -9.85 32.85
C ARG A 115 10.96 -8.76 32.52
N VAL A 116 9.71 -8.99 32.90
CA VAL A 116 8.64 -7.99 32.85
C VAL A 116 8.11 -7.71 34.24
N GLU A 117 7.96 -6.44 34.53
CA GLU A 117 7.50 -5.93 35.82
C GLU A 117 6.29 -5.03 35.59
N VAL A 118 5.26 -5.18 36.41
CA VAL A 118 4.02 -4.42 36.24
C VAL A 118 3.69 -3.74 37.56
N TRP A 119 3.55 -2.42 37.49
CA TRP A 119 2.90 -1.61 38.52
C TRP A 119 1.55 -1.16 38.00
N THR A 120 0.52 -1.24 38.82
CA THR A 120 -0.82 -0.77 38.47
C THR A 120 -1.48 -0.17 39.68
N TRP A 121 -2.27 0.88 39.51
CA TRP A 121 -2.89 1.58 40.63
C TRP A 121 -4.30 2.02 40.32
N GLN A 122 -5.08 2.09 41.39
CA GLN A 122 -6.40 2.70 41.47
C GLN A 122 -6.37 3.61 42.71
N ASP A 123 -7.11 4.71 42.66
CA ASP A 123 -7.17 5.70 43.75
C ASP A 123 -5.80 6.30 44.11
N GLY A 124 -4.95 6.52 43.11
CA GLY A 124 -3.67 7.22 43.20
C GLY A 124 -2.44 6.31 43.18
N ILE A 125 -1.36 6.81 42.59
CA ILE A 125 -0.10 6.08 42.35
C ILE A 125 0.58 5.55 43.63
N GLU A 126 0.31 6.13 44.79
CA GLU A 126 0.87 5.65 46.07
C GLU A 126 0.26 4.31 46.51
N ASN A 127 -0.89 3.92 45.94
CA ASN A 127 -1.54 2.63 46.18
C ASN A 127 -1.09 1.53 45.20
N ALA A 128 -0.03 1.77 44.42
CA ALA A 128 0.40 0.85 43.37
C ALA A 128 0.64 -0.59 43.87
N LEU A 129 0.04 -1.53 43.16
CA LEU A 129 0.28 -2.96 43.24
C LEU A 129 1.35 -3.36 42.24
N TYR A 130 2.16 -4.35 42.61
CA TYR A 130 3.30 -4.84 41.86
C TYR A 130 3.31 -6.35 41.76
N SER A 131 3.59 -6.85 40.55
CA SER A 131 3.97 -8.25 40.29
C SER A 131 4.87 -8.31 39.05
N TYR A 132 5.45 -9.47 38.76
CA TYR A 132 6.43 -9.63 37.70
C TYR A 132 6.44 -11.06 37.13
N LEU A 133 7.04 -11.22 35.95
CA LEU A 133 7.51 -12.50 35.43
C LEU A 133 9.00 -12.42 35.13
N ASP A 134 9.69 -13.51 35.42
CA ASP A 134 11.12 -13.66 35.17
C ASP A 134 11.38 -15.01 34.52
N LEU A 135 11.95 -14.97 33.30
CA LEU A 135 12.16 -16.17 32.51
C LEU A 135 13.26 -17.08 33.05
N ASP A 136 14.26 -16.52 33.74
CA ASP A 136 15.30 -17.32 34.37
C ASP A 136 14.73 -18.07 35.58
N GLU A 137 13.86 -17.43 36.38
CA GLU A 137 13.14 -18.09 37.48
C GLU A 137 12.18 -19.18 36.96
N ILE A 138 11.50 -18.94 35.83
CA ILE A 138 10.63 -19.94 35.19
C ILE A 138 11.45 -21.11 34.65
N ALA A 139 12.58 -20.83 33.98
CA ALA A 139 13.47 -21.85 33.43
C ALA A 139 14.12 -22.70 34.53
N ALA A 140 14.49 -22.06 35.65
CA ALA A 140 14.98 -22.72 36.85
C ALA A 140 13.88 -23.47 37.63
N GLN A 141 12.62 -23.36 37.19
CA GLN A 141 11.44 -23.96 37.83
C GLN A 141 11.21 -23.48 39.27
N THR A 142 11.73 -22.29 39.62
CA THR A 142 11.50 -21.65 40.92
C THR A 142 10.27 -20.74 40.89
N MET A 143 9.88 -20.25 39.70
CA MET A 143 8.60 -19.58 39.46
C MET A 143 7.66 -20.53 38.72
N ILE A 144 6.65 -21.03 39.44
CA ILE A 144 5.61 -21.93 38.89
C ILE A 144 4.30 -21.16 38.72
N ASP A 145 3.98 -20.31 39.69
CA ASP A 145 2.81 -19.44 39.70
C ASP A 145 3.24 -17.97 39.54
N VAL A 146 2.35 -17.14 38.99
CA VAL A 146 2.52 -15.69 39.04
C VAL A 146 2.55 -15.24 40.52
N PRO A 147 3.57 -14.47 40.95
CA PRO A 147 3.64 -13.96 42.32
C PRO A 147 2.39 -13.18 42.72
N GLU A 148 1.96 -13.35 43.98
CA GLU A 148 0.88 -12.55 44.54
C GLU A 148 1.23 -11.06 44.50
N PRO A 149 0.33 -10.19 44.02
CA PRO A 149 0.58 -8.77 44.01
C PRO A 149 0.87 -8.20 45.40
N THR A 150 1.87 -7.32 45.45
CA THR A 150 2.26 -6.62 46.68
C THR A 150 2.24 -5.11 46.45
N HIS A 151 2.02 -4.32 47.50
CA HIS A 151 2.18 -2.87 47.37
C HIS A 151 3.66 -2.52 47.19
N ALA A 152 3.98 -1.80 46.12
CA ALA A 152 5.32 -1.30 45.88
C ALA A 152 5.28 0.07 45.20
N LYS A 153 6.15 0.96 45.65
CA LYS A 153 6.29 2.29 45.04
C LYS A 153 6.77 2.16 43.59
N VAL A 154 6.12 2.88 42.69
CA VAL A 154 6.60 3.03 41.30
C VAL A 154 8.01 3.65 41.30
N PRO A 155 9.00 3.08 40.58
CA PRO A 155 10.37 3.56 40.60
C PRO A 155 10.51 5.03 40.20
N ASP A 156 11.33 5.78 40.95
CA ASP A 156 11.55 7.21 40.72
C ASP A 156 12.19 7.51 39.35
N LEU A 157 12.85 6.52 38.74
CA LEU A 157 13.37 6.57 37.37
C LEU A 157 12.27 6.97 36.38
N TRP A 158 11.16 6.24 36.40
CA TRP A 158 10.03 6.43 35.47
C TRP A 158 9.19 7.65 35.85
N ARG A 159 8.98 7.87 37.16
CA ARG A 159 8.25 9.04 37.69
C ARG A 159 8.83 10.38 37.23
N GLN A 160 10.15 10.45 37.04
CA GLN A 160 10.82 11.68 36.60
C GLN A 160 10.60 12.04 35.13
N VAL A 161 10.14 11.09 34.30
CA VAL A 161 10.09 11.24 32.84
C VAL A 161 8.67 11.11 32.29
N GLY A 162 7.88 10.19 32.86
CA GLY A 162 6.48 10.00 32.50
C GLY A 162 5.62 11.21 32.85
N LYS A 163 4.58 11.44 32.06
CA LYS A 163 3.59 12.53 32.21
C LYS A 163 2.16 11.99 32.40
N ALA A 164 1.85 10.78 31.95
CA ALA A 164 0.56 10.11 32.05
C ALA A 164 0.29 9.54 33.46
N TRP A 165 0.56 10.34 34.49
CA TRP A 165 0.26 9.99 35.88
C TRP A 165 -1.12 10.55 36.24
N SER A 166 -2.06 9.66 36.56
CA SER A 166 -3.43 10.02 36.94
C SER A 166 -3.87 9.28 38.22
N GLU A 167 -5.13 9.44 38.63
CA GLU A 167 -5.75 8.69 39.73
C GLU A 167 -5.70 7.17 39.50
N SER A 168 -5.64 6.72 38.25
CA SER A 168 -5.43 5.31 37.90
C SER A 168 -4.43 5.18 36.75
N GLY A 169 -3.87 3.98 36.59
CA GLY A 169 -2.96 3.70 35.48
C GLY A 169 -2.15 2.44 35.67
N THR A 170 -1.34 2.15 34.65
CA THR A 170 -0.45 1.00 34.64
C THR A 170 0.91 1.37 34.06
N LEU A 171 1.97 0.83 34.64
CA LEU A 171 3.34 0.88 34.15
C LEU A 171 3.84 -0.55 33.95
N VAL A 172 4.12 -0.91 32.71
CA VAL A 172 4.75 -2.19 32.34
C VAL A 172 6.20 -1.91 31.95
N VAL A 173 7.15 -2.51 32.66
CA VAL A 173 8.59 -2.34 32.42
C VAL A 173 9.19 -3.63 31.90
N TRP A 174 9.90 -3.54 30.78
CA TRP A 174 10.73 -4.58 30.19
C TRP A 174 12.19 -4.34 30.56
N SER A 175 12.78 -5.32 31.22
CA SER A 175 14.17 -5.35 31.66
C SER A 175 14.91 -6.51 31.01
N GLU A 176 16.24 -6.40 30.90
CA GLU A 176 17.07 -7.45 30.31
C GLU A 176 16.67 -7.77 28.86
N LEU A 177 16.68 -6.71 28.03
CA LEU A 177 16.30 -6.75 26.62
C LEU A 177 17.31 -7.56 25.78
N ASP A 178 16.94 -8.73 25.32
CA ASP A 178 17.84 -9.65 24.62
C ASP A 178 17.43 -9.93 23.17
N ARG A 179 16.13 -9.91 22.85
CA ARG A 179 15.58 -10.21 21.51
C ARG A 179 15.21 -9.01 20.65
N MET A 180 15.37 -7.79 21.16
CA MET A 180 15.11 -6.60 20.34
C MET A 180 16.14 -6.39 19.23
N MET A 181 15.65 -6.28 18.00
CA MET A 181 16.45 -5.95 16.82
C MET A 181 17.03 -4.53 16.90
N TRP A 182 16.22 -3.55 17.26
CA TRP A 182 16.65 -2.15 17.39
C TRP A 182 17.25 -1.90 18.76
N ARG A 183 18.52 -1.50 18.81
CA ARG A 183 19.27 -1.35 20.06
C ARG A 183 19.31 0.08 20.61
N THR A 184 18.80 1.07 19.87
CA THR A 184 18.73 2.49 20.27
C THR A 184 17.30 2.99 20.15
N ALA A 185 16.92 3.94 21.01
CA ALA A 185 15.56 4.46 21.04
C ALA A 185 15.20 5.18 19.75
N THR A 186 16.11 5.94 19.15
CA THR A 186 15.88 6.60 17.84
C THR A 186 15.52 5.60 16.73
N ALA A 187 16.19 4.45 16.69
CA ALA A 187 15.89 3.41 15.71
C ALA A 187 14.55 2.74 16.00
N LEU A 188 14.25 2.46 17.28
CA LEU A 188 12.95 1.93 17.67
C LEU A 188 11.83 2.90 17.28
N PHE A 189 11.98 4.20 17.56
CA PHE A 189 10.95 5.21 17.32
C PHE A 189 10.66 5.36 15.83
N GLY A 190 11.69 5.54 14.99
CA GLY A 190 11.49 5.71 13.55
C GLY A 190 10.86 4.50 12.85
N ASN A 191 11.06 3.28 13.37
CA ASN A 191 10.42 2.08 12.81
C ASN A 191 9.06 1.79 13.44
N SER A 192 8.86 2.12 14.71
CA SER A 192 7.61 1.83 15.43
C SER A 192 6.54 2.88 15.17
N GLU A 193 6.92 4.14 14.95
CA GLU A 193 5.96 5.23 14.70
C GLU A 193 5.10 4.96 13.47
N LEU A 194 5.68 4.49 12.36
CA LEU A 194 4.90 4.17 11.15
C LEU A 194 3.90 3.04 11.37
N VAL A 195 4.28 2.02 12.15
CA VAL A 195 3.42 0.85 12.43
C VAL A 195 2.33 1.21 13.44
N ILE A 196 2.71 1.79 14.59
CA ILE A 196 1.79 2.18 15.68
C ILE A 196 0.87 3.31 15.21
N GLY A 197 1.41 4.31 14.52
CA GLY A 197 0.63 5.40 13.94
C GLY A 197 -0.40 4.92 12.93
N ARG A 198 -0.13 3.80 12.24
CA ARG A 198 -1.06 3.18 11.30
C ARG A 198 -2.11 2.33 12.00
N MET A 199 -1.69 1.49 12.95
CA MET A 199 -2.58 0.66 13.78
C MET A 199 -3.64 1.49 14.48
N TYR A 200 -3.26 2.63 15.06
CA TYR A 200 -4.14 3.48 15.86
C TYR A 200 -4.57 4.75 15.15
N ARG A 201 -4.44 4.84 13.81
CA ARG A 201 -4.66 6.09 13.06
C ARG A 201 -5.99 6.77 13.38
N ARG A 202 -7.08 5.99 13.49
CA ARG A 202 -8.42 6.51 13.82
C ARG A 202 -8.49 7.03 15.26
N PHE A 203 -7.99 6.25 16.21
CA PHE A 203 -7.93 6.68 17.62
C PHE A 203 -7.09 7.95 17.82
N LEU A 204 -5.97 8.06 17.11
CA LEU A 204 -5.09 9.23 17.16
C LEU A 204 -5.75 10.46 16.51
N ALA A 205 -6.36 10.30 15.34
CA ALA A 205 -6.97 11.42 14.61
C ALA A 205 -8.24 11.96 15.28
N ASP A 206 -9.04 11.08 15.89
CA ASP A 206 -10.23 11.47 16.66
C ASP A 206 -9.88 12.09 18.02
N GLY A 207 -8.60 12.09 18.41
CA GLY A 207 -8.15 12.52 19.73
C GLY A 207 -8.60 11.59 20.87
N ARG A 208 -8.97 10.34 20.56
CA ARG A 208 -9.34 9.32 21.56
C ARG A 208 -8.13 8.90 22.40
N VAL A 209 -6.94 8.90 21.82
CA VAL A 209 -5.68 8.61 22.50
C VAL A 209 -4.55 9.49 21.98
N SER A 210 -3.60 9.82 22.85
CA SER A 210 -2.30 10.41 22.50
C SER A 210 -1.19 9.45 22.89
N ILE A 211 -0.26 9.18 21.95
CA ILE A 211 0.88 8.29 22.18
C ILE A 211 2.17 9.10 22.12
N ARG A 212 2.96 9.07 23.20
CA ARG A 212 4.22 9.81 23.36
C ARG A 212 5.41 8.86 23.45
N PHE A 213 6.44 9.08 22.66
CA PHE A 213 7.70 8.34 22.71
C PHE A 213 8.80 9.19 23.33
N VAL A 214 9.53 8.64 24.30
CA VAL A 214 10.56 9.35 25.06
C VAL A 214 11.78 8.49 25.27
N ALA A 215 12.95 9.01 24.91
CA ALA A 215 14.23 8.40 25.24
C ALA A 215 15.00 9.29 26.21
N PHE A 216 15.61 8.71 27.23
CA PHE A 216 16.36 9.45 28.25
C PHE A 216 17.58 8.69 28.74
N ASP A 217 18.53 9.41 29.35
CA ASP A 217 19.70 8.80 29.96
C ASP A 217 19.34 8.20 31.33
N GLU A 218 19.52 6.90 31.51
CA GLU A 218 19.18 6.19 32.76
C GLU A 218 19.90 6.79 33.98
N ALA A 219 21.15 7.26 33.81
CA ALA A 219 21.93 7.85 34.90
C ALA A 219 21.51 9.29 35.22
N ASN A 220 20.82 9.96 34.29
CA ASN A 220 20.28 11.31 34.48
C ASN A 220 18.91 11.41 33.80
N PRO A 221 17.82 10.95 34.43
CA PRO A 221 16.53 10.76 33.78
C PRO A 221 15.91 12.04 33.21
N ARG A 222 16.26 13.21 33.78
CA ARG A 222 15.81 14.52 33.27
C ARG A 222 16.48 14.91 31.94
N SER A 223 17.55 14.21 31.56
CA SER A 223 18.25 14.40 30.29
C SER A 223 17.52 13.63 29.18
N ILE A 224 16.47 14.24 28.64
CA ILE A 224 15.72 13.70 27.49
C ILE A 224 16.59 13.77 26.24
N ALA A 225 16.82 12.62 25.60
CA ALA A 225 17.58 12.51 24.36
C ALA A 225 16.70 12.74 23.13
N THR A 226 15.47 12.22 23.13
CA THR A 226 14.47 12.48 22.09
C THR A 226 13.07 12.35 22.66
N GLU A 227 12.15 13.17 22.17
CA GLU A 227 10.73 13.17 22.54
C GLU A 227 9.90 13.46 21.29
N GLN A 228 8.89 12.63 21.01
CA GLN A 228 7.97 12.84 19.90
C GLN A 228 6.59 12.27 20.21
N TYR A 229 5.55 12.81 19.57
CA TYR A 229 4.21 12.25 19.58
C TYR A 229 3.96 11.49 18.29
N VAL A 230 3.38 10.30 18.41
CA VAL A 230 3.01 9.48 17.25
C VAL A 230 1.88 10.19 16.50
N LYS A 231 2.05 10.35 15.19
CA LYS A 231 1.01 10.88 14.31
C LYS A 231 0.21 9.74 13.65
N PRO A 232 -1.06 9.97 13.29
CA PRO A 232 -1.80 9.03 12.44
C PRO A 232 -1.02 8.76 11.14
N ASN A 233 -0.91 7.50 10.74
CA ASN A 233 -0.35 7.10 9.45
C ASN A 233 -1.46 6.42 8.64
N ASP A 234 -1.98 7.10 7.62
CA ASP A 234 -3.14 6.63 6.86
C ASP A 234 -2.73 6.03 5.50
N PRO A 235 -2.91 4.71 5.26
CA PRO A 235 -2.62 4.11 3.96
C PRO A 235 -3.53 4.62 2.83
N GLY A 236 -4.73 5.10 3.16
CA GLY A 236 -5.64 5.69 2.18
C GLY A 236 -5.35 7.16 1.88
N TYR A 237 -4.49 7.82 2.66
CA TYR A 237 -4.17 9.25 2.57
C TYR A 237 -5.38 10.20 2.44
N LEU A 238 -6.47 9.85 3.09
CA LEU A 238 -7.70 10.65 3.19
C LEU A 238 -7.68 11.53 4.45
N MET A 239 -6.92 11.14 5.47
CA MET A 239 -6.80 11.86 6.74
C MET A 239 -5.85 13.07 6.65
N THR A 240 -6.11 14.09 7.48
CA THR A 240 -5.23 15.27 7.68
C THR A 240 -4.54 15.22 9.05
N GLY A 241 -3.45 15.98 9.23
CA GLY A 241 -2.68 15.97 10.48
C GLY A 241 -1.87 14.69 10.70
N THR A 242 -1.42 14.06 9.60
CA THR A 242 -0.83 12.72 9.60
C THR A 242 0.71 12.75 9.65
N SER A 243 1.33 11.57 9.68
CA SER A 243 2.78 11.39 9.49
C SER A 243 3.25 11.64 8.06
N THR A 244 2.32 11.87 7.12
CA THR A 244 2.63 12.12 5.72
C THR A 244 3.52 13.36 5.60
N PRO A 245 4.65 13.30 4.89
CA PRO A 245 5.52 14.45 4.67
C PRO A 245 4.83 15.61 3.93
N ALA A 246 5.39 16.81 4.05
CA ALA A 246 4.95 17.98 3.30
C ALA A 246 4.96 17.70 1.77
N PRO A 247 4.00 18.29 1.02
CA PRO A 247 2.96 19.23 1.46
C PRO A 247 1.74 18.57 2.14
N TRP A 248 1.60 17.25 2.08
CA TRP A 248 0.36 16.51 2.41
C TRP A 248 0.16 16.13 3.89
N HIS A 249 0.88 16.78 4.80
CA HIS A 249 0.72 16.56 6.22
C HIS A 249 -0.62 17.10 6.75
N ASP A 250 -1.07 18.24 6.21
CA ASP A 250 -2.30 18.95 6.65
C ASP A 250 -3.44 18.88 5.62
N GLU A 251 -3.20 18.24 4.46
CA GLU A 251 -4.19 18.05 3.40
C GLU A 251 -4.18 16.60 2.92
N ALA A 252 -5.36 16.05 2.60
CA ALA A 252 -5.46 14.71 2.05
C ALA A 252 -4.70 14.62 0.72
N MET A 253 -3.76 13.68 0.61
CA MET A 253 -3.02 13.42 -0.63
C MET A 253 -3.89 12.72 -1.67
N PHE A 254 -4.84 11.91 -1.21
CA PHE A 254 -5.73 11.12 -2.05
C PHE A 254 -7.15 11.68 -1.98
N ALA A 255 -7.99 11.24 -2.91
CA ALA A 255 -9.43 11.44 -2.89
C ALA A 255 -10.13 10.09 -2.78
N LEU A 256 -11.34 10.09 -2.21
CA LEU A 256 -12.20 8.91 -2.21
C LEU A 256 -12.51 8.51 -3.65
N TRP A 257 -12.41 7.22 -3.95
CA TRP A 257 -12.82 6.67 -5.23
C TRP A 257 -14.26 6.14 -5.12
N GLY A 258 -15.17 6.77 -5.86
CA GLY A 258 -16.62 6.63 -5.66
C GLY A 258 -17.18 7.73 -4.76
N GLU A 259 -18.50 7.79 -4.63
CA GLU A 259 -19.18 8.76 -3.77
C GLU A 259 -19.18 8.33 -2.29
N GLU A 260 -19.23 7.03 -2.02
CA GLU A 260 -19.35 6.45 -0.68
C GLU A 260 -18.56 5.15 -0.54
N GLU A 261 -18.41 4.68 0.70
CA GLU A 261 -17.88 3.36 1.01
C GLU A 261 -18.83 2.26 0.53
N VAL A 262 -18.26 1.16 0.02
CA VAL A 262 -19.07 0.00 -0.37
C VAL A 262 -19.31 -0.86 0.87
N THR A 263 -20.58 -1.14 1.18
CA THR A 263 -20.95 -2.00 2.31
C THR A 263 -21.47 -3.34 1.80
N HIS A 264 -20.90 -4.42 2.34
CA HIS A 264 -21.33 -5.80 2.15
C HIS A 264 -21.96 -6.33 3.42
N MET A 265 -23.03 -7.12 3.30
CA MET A 265 -23.63 -7.84 4.43
C MET A 265 -23.12 -9.28 4.41
N VAL A 266 -22.45 -9.69 5.48
CA VAL A 266 -21.94 -11.05 5.65
C VAL A 266 -22.76 -11.75 6.74
N SER A 267 -23.43 -12.83 6.36
CA SER A 267 -24.16 -13.69 7.29
C SER A 267 -23.20 -14.63 8.01
N PHE A 268 -23.17 -14.59 9.34
CA PHE A 268 -22.39 -15.52 10.15
C PHE A 268 -23.13 -15.88 11.42
N ARG A 269 -23.21 -17.18 11.73
CA ARG A 269 -23.92 -17.71 12.92
C ARG A 269 -25.36 -17.18 13.07
N GLY A 270 -26.05 -16.96 11.96
CA GLY A 270 -27.43 -16.47 11.93
C GLY A 270 -27.58 -14.98 12.25
N GLN A 271 -26.49 -14.21 12.22
CA GLN A 271 -26.49 -12.75 12.34
C GLN A 271 -25.86 -12.13 11.09
N GLU A 272 -26.33 -10.95 10.74
CA GLU A 272 -25.80 -10.16 9.62
C GLU A 272 -24.79 -9.14 10.15
N HIS A 273 -23.64 -9.05 9.49
CA HIS A 273 -22.54 -8.18 9.87
C HIS A 273 -22.09 -7.33 8.68
N GLU A 274 -21.93 -6.03 8.90
CA GLU A 274 -21.43 -5.11 7.86
C GLU A 274 -19.92 -5.25 7.66
N VAL A 275 -19.50 -5.40 6.41
CA VAL A 275 -18.11 -5.24 5.98
C VAL A 275 -18.02 -4.04 5.05
N LYS A 276 -17.17 -3.07 5.38
CA LYS A 276 -17.04 -1.81 4.63
C LYS A 276 -15.74 -1.80 3.85
N ILE A 277 -15.80 -1.33 2.61
CA ILE A 277 -14.65 -1.21 1.72
C ILE A 277 -14.53 0.23 1.29
N ARG A 278 -13.35 0.82 1.55
CA ARG A 278 -13.02 2.17 1.12
C ARG A 278 -11.94 2.11 0.06
N TYR A 279 -12.16 2.83 -1.04
CA TYR A 279 -11.20 2.99 -2.12
C TYR A 279 -10.73 4.44 -2.17
N SER A 280 -9.45 4.64 -2.47
CA SER A 280 -8.85 5.97 -2.58
C SER A 280 -7.82 6.00 -3.69
N LEU A 281 -7.69 7.16 -4.33
CA LEU A 281 -6.78 7.39 -5.43
C LEU A 281 -6.02 8.69 -5.23
N ALA A 282 -4.72 8.68 -5.49
CA ALA A 282 -3.89 9.88 -5.40
C ALA A 282 -4.39 10.99 -6.30
N LYS A 283 -4.54 12.19 -5.71
CA LYS A 283 -4.82 13.41 -6.45
C LYS A 283 -3.77 13.63 -7.53
N GLU A 284 -4.16 14.29 -8.61
CA GLU A 284 -3.27 14.50 -9.75
C GLU A 284 -2.03 15.32 -9.32
N GLU A 285 -2.20 16.29 -8.43
CA GLU A 285 -1.14 17.15 -7.89
C GLU A 285 -0.07 16.36 -7.12
N ALA A 286 -0.46 15.25 -6.46
CA ALA A 286 0.48 14.41 -5.73
C ALA A 286 1.39 13.63 -6.69
N ARG A 287 0.88 13.31 -7.88
CA ARG A 287 1.54 12.50 -8.91
C ARG A 287 2.23 13.34 -9.98
N LYS A 288 1.84 14.61 -10.13
CA LYS A 288 2.40 15.55 -11.11
C LYS A 288 3.89 15.82 -10.91
N GLY A 289 4.61 15.87 -12.03
CA GLY A 289 5.98 16.36 -12.13
C GLY A 289 7.05 15.27 -12.09
N HIS A 290 8.33 15.67 -12.11
CA HIS A 290 9.42 14.70 -12.27
C HIS A 290 9.60 13.82 -11.03
N SER A 291 9.50 12.50 -11.21
CA SER A 291 9.75 11.46 -10.19
C SER A 291 8.99 11.69 -8.86
N PRO A 292 7.65 11.74 -8.87
CA PRO A 292 6.83 11.96 -7.65
C PRO A 292 7.12 10.89 -6.58
N GLY A 293 7.42 9.66 -7.00
CA GLY A 293 7.76 8.55 -6.12
C GLY A 293 9.08 8.73 -5.34
N SER A 294 9.98 9.59 -5.83
CA SER A 294 11.27 9.89 -5.18
C SER A 294 11.18 11.04 -4.18
N ARG A 295 10.04 11.74 -4.09
CA ARG A 295 9.83 12.76 -3.07
C ARG A 295 9.58 12.11 -1.70
N ASP A 296 9.70 12.89 -0.63
CA ASP A 296 9.52 12.35 0.73
C ASP A 296 8.14 11.70 0.91
N TYR A 297 7.08 12.34 0.44
CA TYR A 297 5.73 11.79 0.48
C TYR A 297 5.58 10.56 -0.44
N GLY A 298 6.28 10.49 -1.56
CA GLY A 298 6.28 9.33 -2.46
C GLY A 298 7.02 8.12 -1.89
N ARG A 299 8.10 8.35 -1.13
CA ARG A 299 8.78 7.30 -0.35
C ARG A 299 7.95 6.84 0.84
N HIS A 300 7.21 7.76 1.46
CA HIS A 300 6.24 7.43 2.51
C HIS A 300 5.10 6.57 1.94
N ALA A 301 4.54 6.94 0.79
CA ALA A 301 3.56 6.17 0.03
C ALA A 301 4.02 4.74 -0.25
N ALA A 302 5.27 4.55 -0.67
CA ALA A 302 5.83 3.22 -0.92
C ALA A 302 5.87 2.31 0.33
N ARG A 303 5.78 2.86 1.55
CA ARG A 303 5.72 2.08 2.81
C ARG A 303 4.30 1.82 3.29
N ASN A 304 3.30 2.33 2.57
CA ASN A 304 1.88 2.17 2.82
C ASN A 304 1.18 1.50 1.62
N THR A 305 1.92 0.71 0.84
CA THR A 305 1.40 -0.05 -0.28
C THR A 305 0.82 -1.38 0.21
N GLY A 306 -0.43 -1.68 -0.13
CA GLY A 306 -1.11 -2.90 0.27
C GLY A 306 -2.59 -2.68 0.55
N LEU A 307 -3.27 -3.74 0.96
CA LEU A 307 -4.65 -3.67 1.45
C LEU A 307 -4.65 -3.45 2.96
N SER A 308 -5.24 -2.36 3.44
CA SER A 308 -5.38 -2.11 4.88
C SER A 308 -6.56 -2.90 5.44
N ILE A 309 -6.31 -3.78 6.40
CA ILE A 309 -7.34 -4.61 7.04
C ILE A 309 -7.61 -4.06 8.44
N VAL A 310 -8.83 -3.59 8.67
CA VAL A 310 -9.24 -2.88 9.90
C VAL A 310 -10.31 -3.68 10.64
N ARG A 311 -10.15 -3.74 11.96
CA ARG A 311 -11.09 -4.39 12.87
C ARG A 311 -11.23 -3.55 14.13
N ALA A 312 -12.46 -3.14 14.45
CA ALA A 312 -12.76 -2.31 15.63
C ALA A 312 -11.87 -1.05 15.71
N ASP A 313 -11.83 -0.27 14.63
CA ASP A 313 -11.02 0.95 14.44
C ASP A 313 -9.49 0.77 14.50
N ARG A 314 -8.99 -0.44 14.73
CA ARG A 314 -7.56 -0.77 14.74
C ARG A 314 -7.18 -1.52 13.48
N GLU A 315 -6.09 -1.12 12.84
CA GLU A 315 -5.53 -1.93 11.75
C GLU A 315 -4.92 -3.23 12.31
N LEU A 316 -5.29 -4.36 11.71
CA LEU A 316 -4.65 -5.65 11.96
C LEU A 316 -3.33 -5.73 11.18
N GLU A 317 -3.40 -5.41 9.89
CA GLU A 317 -2.25 -5.38 9.01
C GLU A 317 -2.48 -4.51 7.77
N LEU A 318 -1.36 -4.19 7.12
CA LEU A 318 -1.32 -3.75 5.74
C LEU A 318 -0.81 -4.94 4.93
N ASP A 319 -1.71 -5.60 4.20
CA ASP A 319 -1.40 -6.81 3.45
C ASP A 319 -0.79 -6.46 2.09
N GLU A 320 0.54 -6.58 2.02
CA GLU A 320 1.33 -6.30 0.83
C GLU A 320 1.10 -7.32 -0.30
N ALA A 321 0.54 -8.50 -0.02
CA ALA A 321 0.26 -9.50 -1.05
C ALA A 321 -0.77 -9.01 -2.08
N TRP A 322 -1.60 -8.03 -1.70
CA TRP A 322 -2.54 -7.36 -2.59
C TRP A 322 -1.90 -6.31 -3.49
N SER A 323 -0.58 -6.14 -3.48
CA SER A 323 0.15 -5.21 -4.33
C SER A 323 1.28 -5.91 -5.07
N ASP A 324 1.68 -5.36 -6.21
CA ASP A 324 2.82 -5.85 -6.98
C ASP A 324 4.06 -5.02 -6.63
N ALA A 325 5.05 -5.65 -5.98
CA ALA A 325 6.29 -4.99 -5.60
C ALA A 325 7.09 -4.45 -6.80
N SER A 326 6.87 -4.98 -8.00
CA SER A 326 7.47 -4.51 -9.25
C SER A 326 6.72 -3.35 -9.91
N GLU A 327 5.54 -2.97 -9.38
CA GLU A 327 4.68 -1.90 -9.89
C GLU A 327 4.77 -0.66 -8.99
N PRO A 328 5.62 0.35 -9.31
CA PRO A 328 5.78 1.53 -8.47
C PRO A 328 4.49 2.32 -8.30
N ARG A 329 3.53 2.19 -9.23
CA ARG A 329 2.25 2.91 -9.19
C ARG A 329 1.31 2.39 -8.11
N ASP A 330 1.56 1.21 -7.55
CA ASP A 330 0.73 0.66 -6.47
C ASP A 330 0.76 1.50 -5.19
N ARG A 331 1.72 2.40 -5.05
CA ARG A 331 1.77 3.38 -3.96
C ARG A 331 0.74 4.52 -4.08
N TRP A 332 0.01 4.62 -5.20
CA TRP A 332 -0.88 5.75 -5.53
C TRP A 332 -2.37 5.43 -5.48
N TRP A 333 -2.71 4.23 -5.02
CA TRP A 333 -4.08 3.87 -4.65
C TRP A 333 -4.06 3.33 -3.22
N GLY A 334 -5.20 3.41 -2.55
CA GLY A 334 -5.38 2.83 -1.22
C GLY A 334 -6.71 2.09 -1.15
N ILE A 335 -6.69 0.89 -0.58
CA ILE A 335 -7.89 0.10 -0.32
C ILE A 335 -7.90 -0.29 1.15
N GLU A 336 -9.03 -0.10 1.81
CA GLU A 336 -9.26 -0.47 3.20
C GLU A 336 -10.48 -1.39 3.29
N VAL A 337 -10.37 -2.49 4.03
CA VAL A 337 -11.48 -3.38 4.37
C VAL A 337 -11.67 -3.36 5.87
N GLU A 338 -12.86 -2.98 6.32
CA GLU A 338 -13.23 -2.93 7.72
C GLU A 338 -14.33 -3.95 8.04
N PHE A 339 -14.14 -4.71 9.13
CA PHE A 339 -15.13 -5.68 9.59
C PHE A 339 -15.24 -5.70 11.14
N PRO A 340 -16.39 -6.15 11.68
CA PRO A 340 -16.59 -6.25 13.12
C PRO A 340 -15.91 -7.49 13.72
N PRO A 341 -15.56 -7.47 15.01
CA PRO A 341 -15.01 -8.61 15.76
C PRO A 341 -15.73 -9.97 15.57
N ALA A 342 -17.04 -9.94 15.30
CA ALA A 342 -17.84 -11.14 15.08
C ALA A 342 -17.36 -11.99 13.89
N LEU A 343 -16.70 -11.36 12.90
CA LEU A 343 -16.23 -12.02 11.68
C LEU A 343 -14.78 -12.50 11.76
N ASP A 344 -14.13 -12.46 12.93
CA ASP A 344 -12.73 -12.88 13.09
C ASP A 344 -12.44 -14.29 12.59
N GLU A 345 -13.38 -15.21 12.79
CA GLU A 345 -13.24 -16.61 12.37
C GLU A 345 -13.26 -16.73 10.85
N ILE A 346 -14.16 -15.98 10.19
CA ILE A 346 -14.26 -15.91 8.72
C ILE A 346 -12.98 -15.30 8.14
N PHE A 347 -12.53 -14.16 8.67
CA PHE A 347 -11.31 -13.48 8.22
C PHE A 347 -10.01 -14.22 8.61
N GLY A 348 -10.09 -15.20 9.52
CA GLY A 348 -8.91 -15.96 9.98
C GLY A 348 -7.95 -15.12 10.81
N VAL A 349 -8.46 -14.29 11.72
CA VAL A 349 -7.65 -13.40 12.57
C VAL A 349 -6.81 -14.21 13.55
N THR A 350 -5.49 -14.02 13.52
CA THR A 350 -4.55 -14.74 14.39
C THR A 350 -4.62 -14.30 15.86
N ASN A 351 -4.15 -15.16 16.77
CA ASN A 351 -4.13 -14.87 18.22
C ASN A 351 -3.34 -13.58 18.58
N ASN A 352 -2.31 -13.25 17.80
CA ASN A 352 -1.50 -12.06 17.99
C ASN A 352 -2.05 -10.83 17.24
N LYS A 353 -3.18 -10.93 16.53
CA LYS A 353 -3.87 -9.85 15.81
C LYS A 353 -2.99 -9.13 14.77
N GLN A 354 -2.14 -9.89 14.09
CA GLN A 354 -1.19 -9.35 13.10
C GLN A 354 -1.50 -9.77 11.67
N HIS A 355 -2.48 -10.65 11.48
CA HIS A 355 -2.80 -11.27 10.20
C HIS A 355 -4.25 -11.73 10.13
N ALA A 356 -4.85 -11.65 8.94
CA ALA A 356 -6.15 -12.22 8.56
C ALA A 356 -5.96 -13.29 7.47
N HIS A 357 -5.60 -14.51 7.89
CA HIS A 357 -5.08 -15.56 7.01
C HIS A 357 -6.01 -15.90 5.84
N ASN A 358 -7.29 -16.11 6.12
CA ASN A 358 -8.27 -16.52 5.12
C ASN A 358 -8.48 -15.44 4.05
N PHE A 359 -8.39 -14.16 4.43
CA PHE A 359 -8.55 -13.06 3.50
C PHE A 359 -7.30 -12.85 2.64
N SER A 360 -6.10 -12.97 3.22
CA SER A 360 -4.83 -12.84 2.50
C SER A 360 -4.62 -13.90 1.43
N GLU A 361 -5.16 -15.11 1.60
CA GLU A 361 -5.09 -16.16 0.58
C GLU A 361 -5.68 -15.72 -0.76
N PHE A 362 -6.75 -14.90 -0.74
CA PHE A 362 -7.34 -14.38 -1.96
C PHE A 362 -6.39 -13.50 -2.76
N ALA A 363 -5.37 -12.89 -2.17
CA ALA A 363 -4.41 -12.08 -2.91
C ALA A 363 -3.68 -12.88 -3.99
N ASN A 364 -3.35 -14.15 -3.69
CA ASN A 364 -2.55 -15.02 -4.56
C ASN A 364 -3.38 -15.92 -5.49
N LEU A 365 -4.70 -16.03 -5.26
CA LEU A 365 -5.58 -16.83 -6.10
C LEU A 365 -5.86 -16.10 -7.43
N ASP A 366 -5.76 -16.78 -8.57
CA ASP A 366 -6.36 -16.26 -9.79
C ASP A 366 -7.85 -16.61 -9.78
N LEU A 367 -8.70 -15.62 -9.53
CA LEU A 367 -10.14 -15.87 -9.46
C LEU A 367 -10.73 -16.19 -10.83
N ASP A 368 -10.16 -15.69 -11.92
CA ASP A 368 -10.66 -15.99 -13.27
C ASP A 368 -10.32 -17.44 -13.65
N GLU A 369 -9.14 -17.93 -13.27
CA GLU A 369 -8.78 -19.34 -13.38
C GLU A 369 -9.67 -20.22 -12.47
N LEU A 370 -9.88 -19.80 -11.23
CA LEU A 370 -10.70 -20.55 -10.26
C LEU A 370 -12.16 -20.64 -10.69
N LEU A 371 -12.70 -19.58 -11.30
CA LEU A 371 -14.05 -19.60 -11.87
C LEU A 371 -14.14 -20.63 -12.99
N GLY A 372 -13.12 -20.77 -13.85
CA GLY A 372 -13.08 -21.84 -14.85
C GLY A 372 -14.28 -21.84 -15.81
N GLY A 373 -14.89 -20.67 -16.04
CA GLY A 373 -16.13 -20.50 -16.82
C GLY A 373 -17.44 -20.59 -16.01
N ARG A 374 -17.37 -20.84 -14.70
CA ARG A 374 -18.50 -20.80 -13.76
C ARG A 374 -18.85 -19.36 -13.37
N SER A 375 -20.06 -19.15 -12.89
CA SER A 375 -20.46 -17.90 -12.25
C SER A 375 -19.91 -17.81 -10.82
N LEU A 376 -19.77 -16.60 -10.31
CA LEU A 376 -19.32 -16.38 -8.92
C LEU A 376 -20.29 -16.98 -7.89
N ALA A 377 -21.59 -17.02 -8.22
CA ALA A 377 -22.60 -17.63 -7.36
C ALA A 377 -22.44 -19.16 -7.26
N GLU A 378 -22.15 -19.83 -8.38
CA GLU A 378 -21.91 -21.28 -8.41
C GLU A 378 -20.67 -21.66 -7.59
N LEU A 379 -19.58 -20.88 -7.71
CA LEU A 379 -18.37 -21.11 -6.91
C LEU A 379 -18.61 -20.86 -5.41
N ARG A 380 -19.43 -19.85 -5.08
CA ARG A 380 -19.80 -19.57 -3.70
C ARG A 380 -20.62 -20.71 -3.10
N GLU A 381 -21.60 -21.23 -3.83
CA GLU A 381 -22.40 -22.39 -3.40
C GLU A 381 -21.52 -23.63 -3.15
N GLU A 382 -20.54 -23.90 -4.01
CA GLU A 382 -19.58 -25.01 -3.82
C GLU A 382 -18.76 -24.83 -2.54
N LEU A 383 -18.22 -23.63 -2.29
CA LEU A 383 -17.48 -23.34 -1.06
C LEU A 383 -18.37 -23.44 0.19
N GLU A 384 -19.64 -23.05 0.09
CA GLU A 384 -20.63 -23.22 1.16
C GLU A 384 -20.95 -24.71 1.40
N GLU A 385 -21.06 -25.53 0.35
CA GLU A 385 -21.26 -26.99 0.46
C GLU A 385 -20.06 -27.71 1.08
N GLU A 386 -18.85 -27.18 0.89
CA GLU A 386 -17.60 -27.69 1.49
C GLU A 386 -17.34 -27.15 2.92
N ASP A 387 -18.26 -26.36 3.48
CA ASP A 387 -18.08 -25.65 4.76
C ASP A 387 -16.79 -24.78 4.78
N ASP A 388 -16.40 -24.21 3.65
CA ASP A 388 -15.21 -23.37 3.54
C ASP A 388 -15.46 -21.97 4.15
N PRO A 389 -14.68 -21.54 5.16
CA PRO A 389 -14.88 -20.26 5.82
C PRO A 389 -14.67 -19.05 4.91
N ARG A 390 -14.08 -19.23 3.72
CA ARG A 390 -13.79 -18.17 2.74
C ARG A 390 -14.97 -17.86 1.83
N ALA A 391 -15.99 -18.72 1.74
CA ALA A 391 -17.14 -18.52 0.85
C ALA A 391 -17.76 -17.11 0.97
N PRO A 392 -18.01 -16.57 2.18
CA PRO A 392 -18.62 -15.25 2.33
C PRO A 392 -17.70 -14.08 1.95
N LEU A 393 -16.40 -14.33 1.83
CA LEU A 393 -15.38 -13.32 1.49
C LEU A 393 -15.13 -13.24 -0.03
N LEU A 394 -15.60 -14.22 -0.80
CA LEU A 394 -15.33 -14.32 -2.23
C LEU A 394 -15.83 -13.11 -3.02
N GLU A 395 -17.04 -12.63 -2.73
CA GLU A 395 -17.63 -11.45 -3.38
C GLU A 395 -16.81 -10.18 -3.11
N ILE A 396 -16.42 -9.98 -1.85
CA ILE A 396 -15.60 -8.86 -1.39
C ILE A 396 -14.23 -8.90 -2.10
N ALA A 397 -13.56 -10.06 -2.09
CA ALA A 397 -12.25 -10.24 -2.72
C ALA A 397 -12.29 -9.97 -4.23
N ASN A 398 -13.30 -10.49 -4.92
CA ASN A 398 -13.50 -10.27 -6.35
C ASN A 398 -13.74 -8.79 -6.68
N GLN A 399 -14.58 -8.10 -5.90
CA GLN A 399 -14.82 -6.68 -6.09
C GLN A 399 -13.52 -5.87 -5.92
N ILE A 400 -12.75 -6.15 -4.88
CA ILE A 400 -11.46 -5.49 -4.62
C ILE A 400 -10.52 -5.68 -5.81
N LYS A 401 -10.37 -6.90 -6.34
CA LYS A 401 -9.51 -7.15 -7.51
C LYS A 401 -9.95 -6.38 -8.75
N LYS A 402 -11.26 -6.39 -9.04
CA LYS A 402 -11.81 -5.65 -10.20
C LYS A 402 -11.57 -4.15 -10.07
N THR A 403 -11.90 -3.57 -8.92
CA THR A 403 -11.70 -2.13 -8.68
C THR A 403 -10.21 -1.77 -8.70
N LYS A 404 -9.35 -2.57 -8.06
CA LYS A 404 -7.89 -2.39 -8.11
C LYS A 404 -7.38 -2.36 -9.56
N SER A 405 -7.80 -3.30 -10.40
CA SER A 405 -7.44 -3.34 -11.82
C SER A 405 -7.84 -2.06 -12.57
N VAL A 406 -9.04 -1.53 -12.28
CA VAL A 406 -9.50 -0.24 -12.85
C VAL A 406 -8.61 0.92 -12.38
N LEU A 407 -8.31 1.02 -11.08
CA LEU A 407 -7.44 2.06 -10.53
C LEU A 407 -6.03 2.01 -11.14
N GLN A 408 -5.45 0.81 -11.27
CA GLN A 408 -4.15 0.61 -11.90
C GLN A 408 -4.15 1.06 -13.37
N ARG A 409 -5.22 0.76 -14.11
CA ARG A 409 -5.37 1.18 -15.52
C ARG A 409 -5.45 2.70 -15.65
N LEU A 410 -6.17 3.37 -14.75
CA LEU A 410 -6.26 4.83 -14.73
C LEU A 410 -4.91 5.48 -14.40
N LEU A 411 -4.17 4.94 -13.43
CA LEU A 411 -2.82 5.40 -13.10
C LEU A 411 -1.84 5.18 -14.25
N ARG A 412 -1.97 4.07 -14.98
CA ARG A 412 -1.20 3.77 -16.21
C ARG A 412 -1.45 4.82 -17.28
N ALA A 413 -2.72 5.04 -17.62
CA ALA A 413 -3.12 5.98 -18.66
C ALA A 413 -2.61 7.42 -18.39
N GLN A 414 -2.72 7.89 -17.15
CA GLN A 414 -2.30 9.25 -16.80
C GLN A 414 -0.78 9.46 -16.78
N THR A 415 0.00 8.44 -16.41
CA THR A 415 1.47 8.55 -16.36
C THR A 415 2.07 8.60 -17.77
N ALA A 416 1.50 7.83 -18.71
CA ALA A 416 1.91 7.86 -20.12
C ALA A 416 1.80 9.25 -20.74
N THR A 417 0.77 10.02 -20.35
CA THR A 417 0.57 11.40 -20.82
C THR A 417 1.61 12.38 -20.26
N GLU A 418 2.08 12.22 -19.01
CA GLU A 418 3.02 13.14 -18.35
C GLU A 418 4.50 12.93 -18.71
N ASP A 419 4.97 11.68 -18.82
CA ASP A 419 6.36 11.40 -19.20
C ASP A 419 6.68 11.92 -20.62
N ARG A 420 5.66 12.03 -21.48
CA ARG A 420 5.76 12.65 -22.80
C ARG A 420 5.83 14.18 -22.78
N ARG A 421 5.17 14.85 -21.81
CA ARG A 421 5.23 16.33 -21.67
C ARG A 421 6.65 16.83 -21.38
N THR A 422 7.41 16.09 -20.58
CA THR A 422 8.75 16.53 -20.12
C THR A 422 9.89 16.23 -21.10
N ARG A 423 9.73 15.27 -22.03
CA ARG A 423 10.85 14.75 -22.85
C ARG A 423 11.11 15.45 -24.20
N LYS A 424 10.15 16.14 -24.81
CA LYS A 424 10.37 16.85 -26.10
C LYS A 424 10.40 18.37 -25.91
N ARG A 425 11.51 18.92 -25.40
CA ARG A 425 11.71 20.39 -25.35
C ARG A 425 12.20 20.98 -26.68
N HIS A 426 12.69 20.17 -27.62
CA HIS A 426 12.95 20.52 -29.02
C HIS A 426 12.68 19.31 -29.92
N ALA A 427 12.16 19.52 -31.13
CA ALA A 427 12.08 18.48 -32.15
C ALA A 427 13.49 18.02 -32.53
N ASP A 428 13.78 16.73 -32.37
CA ASP A 428 14.97 16.11 -32.95
C ASP A 428 14.79 16.08 -34.49
N PRO A 429 15.68 16.72 -35.28
CA PRO A 429 15.64 16.65 -36.74
C PRO A 429 15.68 15.23 -37.30
N ASN A 430 16.17 14.26 -36.52
CA ASN A 430 16.22 12.84 -36.89
C ASN A 430 15.02 12.03 -36.39
N SER A 431 14.02 12.67 -35.79
CA SER A 431 12.81 11.99 -35.32
C SER A 431 12.05 11.31 -36.49
N PRO A 432 11.38 10.17 -36.24
CA PRO A 432 10.52 9.53 -37.24
C PRO A 432 9.50 10.48 -37.86
N GLU A 433 8.92 11.38 -37.06
CA GLU A 433 7.93 12.36 -37.47
C GLU A 433 8.50 13.41 -38.42
N SER A 434 9.73 13.87 -38.19
CA SER A 434 10.44 14.79 -39.12
C SER A 434 10.71 14.09 -40.45
N ARG A 435 11.27 12.88 -40.43
CA ARG A 435 11.55 12.09 -41.64
C ARG A 435 10.28 11.80 -42.45
N ALA A 436 9.20 11.44 -41.76
CA ALA A 436 7.89 11.20 -42.35
C ALA A 436 7.35 12.49 -43.02
N THR A 437 7.52 13.63 -42.35
CA THR A 437 7.13 14.95 -42.87
C THR A 437 7.90 15.30 -44.14
N ASP A 438 9.22 15.11 -44.16
CA ASP A 438 10.06 15.39 -45.34
C ASP A 438 9.68 14.53 -46.55
N VAL A 439 9.48 13.22 -46.34
CA VAL A 439 9.02 12.30 -47.40
C VAL A 439 7.65 12.74 -47.93
N THR A 440 6.76 13.23 -47.06
CA THR A 440 5.43 13.70 -47.46
C THR A 440 5.51 15.00 -48.27
N ASN A 441 6.40 15.92 -47.89
CA ASN A 441 6.65 17.14 -48.66
C ASN A 441 7.23 16.83 -50.05
N GLN A 442 8.18 15.90 -50.16
CA GLN A 442 8.70 15.44 -51.45
C GLN A 442 7.59 14.83 -52.33
N ARG A 443 6.68 14.05 -51.74
CA ARG A 443 5.53 13.50 -52.47
C ARG A 443 4.56 14.58 -52.95
N LYS A 444 4.39 15.67 -52.19
CA LYS A 444 3.58 16.82 -52.62
C LYS A 444 4.21 17.53 -53.82
N ASP A 445 5.54 17.66 -53.85
CA ASP A 445 6.27 18.18 -55.01
C ASP A 445 6.09 17.29 -56.25
N GLU A 446 5.90 15.97 -56.06
CA GLU A 446 5.57 14.99 -57.11
C GLU A 446 4.07 14.99 -57.50
N GLY A 447 3.24 15.83 -56.88
CA GLY A 447 1.83 16.00 -57.20
C GLY A 447 0.87 15.09 -56.41
N HIS A 448 1.34 14.44 -55.35
CA HIS A 448 0.51 13.62 -54.48
C HIS A 448 -0.01 14.42 -53.28
N TYR A 449 -1.28 14.86 -53.35
CA TYR A 449 -1.94 15.63 -52.30
C TYR A 449 -2.97 14.77 -51.54
N GLY A 450 -3.09 15.00 -50.24
CA GLY A 450 -4.08 14.40 -49.35
C GLY A 450 -5.02 15.44 -48.70
N GLN A 451 -6.06 14.97 -48.02
CA GLN A 451 -7.07 15.85 -47.39
C GLN A 451 -6.50 16.77 -46.31
N SER A 452 -5.44 16.34 -45.61
CA SER A 452 -4.78 17.18 -44.61
C SER A 452 -3.98 18.32 -45.22
N ASP A 453 -3.77 18.38 -46.54
CA ASP A 453 -3.00 19.44 -47.19
C ASP A 453 -3.84 20.71 -47.42
N ASP A 454 -5.17 20.56 -47.52
CA ASP A 454 -6.11 21.68 -47.75
C ASP A 454 -6.06 22.70 -46.60
N ASP A 455 -5.92 22.21 -45.37
CA ASP A 455 -5.92 22.99 -44.14
C ASP A 455 -4.54 23.60 -43.81
N GLU A 456 -3.47 23.28 -44.56
CA GLU A 456 -2.13 23.82 -44.28
C GLU A 456 -2.02 25.33 -44.47
N ASN A 457 -2.85 25.89 -45.34
CA ASN A 457 -2.89 27.32 -45.66
C ASN A 457 -3.72 28.13 -44.66
N LEU A 458 -4.41 27.47 -43.70
CA LEU A 458 -5.14 28.16 -42.64
C LEU A 458 -4.17 28.94 -41.74
N PRO A 459 -4.64 30.04 -41.09
CA PRO A 459 -3.85 30.74 -40.09
C PRO A 459 -3.36 29.80 -38.99
N GLN A 460 -2.13 30.00 -38.50
CA GLN A 460 -1.51 29.13 -37.50
C GLN A 460 -2.37 28.97 -36.24
N ASP A 461 -3.01 30.05 -35.78
CA ASP A 461 -3.91 30.00 -34.61
C ASP A 461 -5.13 29.10 -34.87
N GLN A 462 -5.74 29.21 -36.05
CA GLN A 462 -6.88 28.37 -36.43
C GLN A 462 -6.48 26.90 -36.56
N ARG A 463 -5.32 26.63 -37.16
CA ARG A 463 -4.79 25.26 -37.27
C ARG A 463 -4.54 24.63 -35.89
N LYS A 464 -3.99 25.43 -34.98
CA LYS A 464 -3.75 25.02 -33.60
C LYS A 464 -5.05 24.67 -32.90
N ASP A 465 -6.06 25.54 -32.97
CA ASP A 465 -7.36 25.33 -32.35
C ASP A 465 -8.06 24.05 -32.88
N GLU A 466 -7.96 23.79 -34.19
CA GLU A 466 -8.54 22.59 -34.80
C GLU A 466 -7.85 21.29 -34.36
N ILE A 467 -6.53 21.32 -34.19
CA ILE A 467 -5.77 20.17 -33.67
C ILE A 467 -6.07 19.95 -32.19
N GLU A 468 -6.10 21.02 -31.39
CA GLU A 468 -6.40 21.00 -29.96
C GLU A 468 -7.78 20.37 -29.72
N HIS A 469 -8.82 20.88 -30.38
CA HIS A 469 -10.18 20.35 -30.25
C HIS A 469 -10.31 18.89 -30.68
N GLU A 470 -9.61 18.45 -31.75
CA GLU A 470 -9.65 17.05 -32.16
C GLU A 470 -8.97 16.14 -31.12
N LEU A 471 -7.83 16.54 -30.57
CA LEU A 471 -7.13 15.78 -29.53
C LEU A 471 -8.00 15.65 -28.26
N GLU A 472 -8.67 16.74 -27.85
CA GLU A 472 -9.62 16.71 -26.73
C GLU A 472 -10.79 15.76 -27.00
N SER A 473 -11.37 15.83 -28.20
CA SER A 473 -12.48 14.96 -28.58
C SER A 473 -12.14 13.47 -28.58
N GLN A 474 -10.84 13.15 -28.66
CA GLN A 474 -10.32 11.79 -28.60
C GLN A 474 -9.93 11.35 -27.18
N GLY A 475 -10.16 12.19 -26.16
CA GLY A 475 -9.96 11.84 -24.75
C GLY A 475 -8.65 12.35 -24.15
N MET A 476 -7.90 13.21 -24.85
CA MET A 476 -6.72 13.88 -24.28
C MET A 476 -7.10 15.06 -23.37
N SER A 477 -6.31 15.35 -22.35
CA SER A 477 -6.55 16.51 -21.48
C SER A 477 -6.30 17.84 -22.21
N GLU A 478 -7.07 18.87 -21.87
CA GLU A 478 -6.99 20.24 -22.44
C GLU A 478 -5.54 20.77 -22.46
N ASP A 479 -4.86 20.73 -21.31
CA ASP A 479 -3.47 21.18 -21.21
C ASP A 479 -2.51 20.40 -22.14
N ALA A 480 -2.74 19.10 -22.35
CA ALA A 480 -1.88 18.27 -23.20
C ALA A 480 -2.18 18.51 -24.68
N ALA A 481 -3.45 18.65 -25.03
CA ALA A 481 -3.92 18.95 -26.38
C ALA A 481 -3.36 20.29 -26.85
N LYS A 482 -3.48 21.32 -26.01
CA LYS A 482 -2.96 22.66 -26.27
C LYS A 482 -1.46 22.71 -26.47
N GLU A 483 -0.71 21.99 -25.63
CA GLU A 483 0.75 21.91 -25.74
C GLU A 483 1.18 21.15 -27.00
N LEU A 484 0.56 19.99 -27.26
CA LEU A 484 0.89 19.17 -28.43
C LEU A 484 0.55 19.90 -29.73
N ALA A 485 -0.63 20.53 -29.82
CA ALA A 485 -1.04 21.33 -30.96
C ALA A 485 -0.08 22.51 -31.21
N ALA A 486 0.33 23.23 -30.15
CA ALA A 486 1.30 24.31 -30.28
C ALA A 486 2.64 23.82 -30.82
N ARG A 487 3.15 22.69 -30.30
CA ARG A 487 4.42 22.09 -30.72
C ARG A 487 4.36 21.59 -32.16
N THR A 488 3.30 20.91 -32.56
CA THR A 488 3.11 20.44 -33.94
C THR A 488 3.23 21.59 -34.94
N ILE A 489 2.58 22.71 -34.65
CA ILE A 489 2.60 23.88 -35.54
C ILE A 489 3.97 24.58 -35.50
N SER A 490 4.60 24.73 -34.33
CA SER A 490 5.92 25.36 -34.23
C SER A 490 7.01 24.57 -34.95
N ASP A 491 6.94 23.25 -34.86
CA ASP A 491 7.96 22.33 -35.39
C ASP A 491 7.71 22.00 -36.87
N GLY A 492 6.60 22.49 -37.45
CA GLY A 492 6.24 22.28 -38.85
C GLY A 492 5.95 20.81 -39.21
N LEU A 493 5.56 20.00 -38.23
CA LEU A 493 5.39 18.56 -38.40
C LEU A 493 4.06 18.21 -39.07
N LYS A 494 4.11 17.30 -40.05
CA LYS A 494 2.91 16.79 -40.72
C LYS A 494 2.19 15.73 -39.89
N TYR A 495 2.92 14.98 -39.06
CA TYR A 495 2.39 13.86 -38.28
C TYR A 495 2.41 14.17 -36.79
N VAL A 496 1.30 13.85 -36.13
CA VAL A 496 1.14 13.99 -34.67
C VAL A 496 0.80 12.64 -34.11
N PHE A 497 1.62 12.12 -33.20
CA PHE A 497 1.26 10.94 -32.42
C PHE A 497 0.63 11.36 -31.10
N ALA A 498 -0.55 10.82 -30.84
CA ALA A 498 -1.27 10.96 -29.60
C ALA A 498 -1.63 9.59 -29.04
N GLU A 499 -2.04 9.56 -27.78
CA GLU A 499 -2.49 8.36 -27.09
C GLU A 499 -3.75 8.66 -26.33
N ALA A 500 -4.73 7.78 -26.47
CA ALA A 500 -5.96 7.86 -25.72
C ALA A 500 -6.65 6.50 -25.66
N ASP A 501 -7.56 6.35 -24.71
CA ASP A 501 -8.49 5.23 -24.69
C ASP A 501 -9.56 5.47 -25.76
N LEU A 502 -9.45 4.77 -26.87
CA LEU A 502 -10.45 4.82 -27.93
C LEU A 502 -11.46 3.72 -27.62
N GLU A 503 -12.72 4.06 -27.38
CA GLU A 503 -13.85 3.12 -27.19
C GLU A 503 -14.15 2.33 -28.48
N SER A 504 -13.17 1.58 -28.98
CA SER A 504 -13.13 0.95 -30.28
C SER A 504 -12.12 -0.20 -30.28
N PRO A 505 -12.37 -1.31 -30.99
CA PRO A 505 -11.39 -2.37 -31.15
C PRO A 505 -10.21 -1.97 -32.07
N ALA A 506 -10.21 -0.76 -32.64
CA ALA A 506 -9.11 -0.30 -33.47
C ALA A 506 -7.84 -0.07 -32.64
N PHE A 507 -6.69 -0.55 -33.14
CA PHE A 507 -5.39 -0.32 -32.51
C PHE A 507 -4.96 1.15 -32.56
N PHE A 508 -5.32 1.87 -33.62
CA PHE A 508 -5.09 3.31 -33.73
C PHE A 508 -6.17 3.95 -34.59
N SER A 509 -6.34 5.28 -34.45
CA SER A 509 -7.17 6.09 -35.32
C SER A 509 -6.35 7.13 -36.08
N VAL A 510 -6.85 7.59 -37.22
CA VAL A 510 -6.22 8.60 -38.07
C VAL A 510 -7.22 9.69 -38.39
N LYS A 511 -6.85 10.95 -38.14
CA LYS A 511 -7.67 12.14 -38.42
C LYS A 511 -6.84 13.23 -39.09
N GLN A 512 -7.45 13.91 -40.06
CA GLN A 512 -6.84 15.01 -40.80
C GLN A 512 -7.47 16.32 -40.31
N LYS A 513 -6.72 17.13 -39.55
CA LYS A 513 -7.17 18.40 -38.98
C LYS A 513 -6.04 19.41 -38.87
N GLY A 514 -6.35 20.70 -39.08
CA GLY A 514 -5.39 21.81 -38.91
C GLY A 514 -4.11 21.66 -39.75
N GLY A 515 -4.20 21.04 -40.92
CA GLY A 515 -3.05 20.81 -41.81
C GLY A 515 -2.21 19.57 -41.46
N SER A 516 -2.55 18.84 -40.39
CA SER A 516 -1.77 17.73 -39.84
C SER A 516 -2.53 16.41 -39.88
N ILE A 517 -1.79 15.30 -39.79
CA ILE A 517 -2.30 13.94 -39.67
C ILE A 517 -2.09 13.49 -38.23
N ILE A 518 -3.19 13.41 -37.48
CA ILE A 518 -3.22 12.99 -36.08
C ILE A 518 -3.41 11.47 -36.05
N ILE A 519 -2.45 10.77 -35.48
CA ILE A 519 -2.43 9.32 -35.29
C ILE A 519 -2.57 9.07 -33.79
N THR A 520 -3.71 8.52 -33.38
CA THR A 520 -4.00 8.30 -31.95
C THR A 520 -3.96 6.81 -31.66
N LEU A 521 -2.98 6.39 -30.88
CA LEU A 521 -2.78 5.01 -30.48
C LEU A 521 -3.76 4.67 -29.35
N ASN A 522 -4.46 3.55 -29.49
CA ASN A 522 -5.46 3.13 -28.53
C ASN A 522 -4.82 2.45 -27.32
N THR A 523 -4.85 3.12 -26.16
CA THR A 523 -4.26 2.58 -24.93
C THR A 523 -5.05 1.42 -24.32
N SER A 524 -6.29 1.18 -24.74
CA SER A 524 -7.07 0.00 -24.30
C SER A 524 -6.87 -1.23 -25.19
N HIS A 525 -6.18 -1.09 -26.34
CA HIS A 525 -5.95 -2.21 -27.24
C HIS A 525 -4.71 -3.04 -26.79
N PRO A 526 -4.77 -4.39 -26.73
CA PRO A 526 -3.67 -5.23 -26.23
C PRO A 526 -2.32 -5.07 -26.94
N ALA A 527 -2.34 -4.68 -28.22
CA ALA A 527 -1.12 -4.42 -28.97
C ALA A 527 -0.35 -3.18 -28.49
N TYR A 528 -0.98 -2.27 -27.74
CA TYR A 528 -0.33 -1.08 -27.20
C TYR A 528 0.76 -1.46 -26.18
N ASP A 529 0.41 -2.27 -25.18
CA ASP A 529 1.36 -2.76 -24.17
C ASP A 529 2.44 -3.66 -24.77
N SER A 530 2.09 -4.44 -25.80
CA SER A 530 3.00 -5.41 -26.41
C SER A 530 4.02 -4.77 -27.37
N LEU A 531 3.70 -3.61 -27.95
CA LEU A 531 4.50 -3.02 -29.03
C LEU A 531 4.92 -1.57 -28.73
N VAL A 532 3.98 -0.72 -28.33
CA VAL A 532 4.21 0.73 -28.23
C VAL A 532 4.92 1.07 -26.91
N GLU A 533 4.37 0.63 -25.78
CA GLU A 533 4.97 0.90 -24.47
C GLU A 533 6.40 0.33 -24.38
N VAL A 534 6.60 -0.85 -24.95
CA VAL A 534 7.89 -1.55 -24.98
C VAL A 534 8.95 -0.80 -25.78
N LEU A 535 8.58 -0.07 -26.83
CA LEU A 535 9.51 0.67 -27.68
C LEU A 535 9.80 2.08 -27.16
N GLU A 536 8.86 2.71 -26.45
CA GLU A 536 8.99 4.11 -26.02
C GLU A 536 9.56 4.32 -24.62
N ARG A 537 9.69 3.28 -23.79
CA ARG A 537 10.35 3.39 -22.48
C ARG A 537 11.86 3.65 -22.63
N GLU A 538 12.31 4.88 -22.54
CA GLU A 538 13.74 5.13 -22.25
C GLU A 538 13.93 5.11 -20.72
N ASP A 539 14.55 4.04 -20.22
CA ASP A 539 15.04 3.96 -18.84
C ASP A 539 16.58 4.01 -18.86
N PRO A 540 17.19 5.13 -18.42
CA PRO A 540 18.64 5.30 -18.44
C PRO A 540 19.38 4.34 -17.49
N ASP A 541 18.68 3.68 -16.56
CA ASP A 541 19.24 2.69 -15.63
C ASP A 541 18.91 1.24 -16.05
N GLU A 542 18.38 1.02 -17.25
CA GLU A 542 17.96 -0.30 -17.72
C GLU A 542 19.13 -1.27 -17.91
N THR A 543 18.97 -2.48 -17.39
CA THR A 543 19.96 -3.54 -17.56
C THR A 543 19.91 -4.10 -18.98
N ALA A 544 21.04 -4.61 -19.48
CA ALA A 544 21.10 -5.25 -20.80
C ALA A 544 20.14 -6.44 -20.96
N GLU A 545 19.75 -7.09 -19.86
CA GLU A 545 18.76 -8.15 -19.85
C GLU A 545 17.33 -7.62 -19.98
N GLY A 546 17.00 -6.51 -19.30
CA GLY A 546 15.72 -5.82 -19.44
C GLY A 546 15.48 -5.33 -20.87
N LEU A 547 16.50 -4.72 -21.48
CA LEU A 547 16.45 -4.27 -22.87
C LEU A 547 16.21 -5.44 -23.86
N ARG A 548 16.83 -6.60 -23.63
CA ARG A 548 16.60 -7.80 -24.46
C ARG A 548 15.18 -8.33 -24.33
N ALA A 549 14.66 -8.43 -23.11
CA ALA A 549 13.29 -8.90 -22.87
C ALA A 549 12.25 -7.99 -23.56
N ARG A 550 12.49 -6.68 -23.53
CA ARG A 550 11.69 -5.70 -24.25
C ARG A 550 11.77 -5.88 -25.76
N LEU A 551 12.97 -5.95 -26.33
CA LEU A 551 13.10 -6.16 -27.78
C LEU A 551 12.39 -7.43 -28.24
N HIS A 552 12.44 -8.51 -27.47
CA HIS A 552 11.67 -9.72 -27.76
C HIS A 552 10.17 -9.50 -27.69
N SER A 553 9.68 -8.79 -26.67
CA SER A 553 8.24 -8.48 -26.54
C SER A 553 7.73 -7.65 -27.73
N ALA A 554 8.49 -6.64 -28.16
CA ALA A 554 8.15 -5.83 -29.33
C ALA A 554 8.22 -6.65 -30.64
N GLU A 555 9.21 -7.53 -30.77
CA GLU A 555 9.32 -8.46 -31.90
C GLU A 555 8.09 -9.38 -31.99
N ASP A 556 7.66 -9.95 -30.86
CA ASP A 556 6.50 -10.82 -30.79
C ASP A 556 5.19 -10.05 -31.07
N GLY A 557 5.04 -8.85 -30.51
CA GLY A 557 3.91 -7.96 -30.80
C GLY A 557 3.80 -7.64 -32.30
N LEU A 558 4.92 -7.30 -32.95
CA LEU A 558 4.95 -7.03 -34.38
C LEU A 558 4.60 -8.28 -35.21
N LYS A 559 5.13 -9.45 -34.84
CA LYS A 559 4.78 -10.72 -35.50
C LYS A 559 3.30 -11.02 -35.39
N LEU A 560 2.70 -10.84 -34.21
CA LEU A 560 1.27 -11.07 -33.99
C LEU A 560 0.41 -10.14 -34.85
N LEU A 561 0.76 -8.86 -34.99
CA LEU A 561 0.05 -7.94 -35.88
C LEU A 561 0.14 -8.36 -37.36
N LEU A 562 1.31 -8.81 -37.81
CA LEU A 562 1.48 -9.31 -39.17
C LEU A 562 0.70 -10.62 -39.41
N MET A 563 0.68 -11.52 -38.43
CA MET A 563 -0.15 -12.75 -38.48
C MET A 563 -1.64 -12.42 -38.49
N ALA A 564 -2.07 -11.41 -37.72
CA ALA A 564 -3.46 -10.93 -37.73
C ALA A 564 -3.86 -10.38 -39.11
N TRP A 565 -2.99 -9.59 -39.77
CA TRP A 565 -3.23 -9.14 -41.15
C TRP A 565 -3.30 -10.32 -42.13
N ALA A 566 -2.35 -11.26 -42.05
CA ALA A 566 -2.32 -12.43 -42.91
C ALA A 566 -3.60 -13.27 -42.76
N ARG A 567 -4.08 -13.42 -41.51
CA ARG A 567 -5.34 -14.11 -41.23
C ARG A 567 -6.55 -13.37 -41.77
N TYR A 568 -6.60 -12.05 -41.60
CA TYR A 568 -7.66 -11.20 -42.17
C TYR A 568 -7.76 -11.33 -43.69
N GLU A 569 -6.61 -11.36 -44.40
CA GLU A 569 -6.55 -11.55 -45.86
C GLU A 569 -7.04 -12.94 -46.29
N ASP A 570 -6.64 -13.99 -45.57
CA ASP A 570 -7.04 -15.38 -45.79
C ASP A 570 -8.55 -15.59 -45.62
N GLU A 571 -9.14 -14.96 -44.59
CA GLU A 571 -10.57 -15.06 -44.26
C GLU A 571 -11.48 -14.28 -45.22
N GLN A 572 -10.94 -13.41 -46.08
CA GLN A 572 -11.78 -12.72 -47.07
C GLN A 572 -12.29 -13.72 -48.12
N PRO A 573 -13.58 -13.62 -48.53
CA PRO A 573 -14.11 -14.45 -49.61
C PRO A 573 -13.38 -14.16 -50.94
N ASP A 574 -13.30 -15.18 -51.80
CA ASP A 574 -12.71 -15.06 -53.14
C ASP A 574 -13.37 -13.92 -53.95
N GLY A 575 -12.53 -13.21 -54.72
CA GLY A 575 -12.91 -12.08 -55.57
C GLY A 575 -12.53 -10.72 -54.97
N MET A 576 -13.33 -9.70 -55.28
CA MET A 576 -13.00 -8.28 -55.06
C MET A 576 -12.57 -7.91 -53.63
N ARG A 577 -13.06 -8.60 -52.58
CA ARG A 577 -12.68 -8.28 -51.20
C ARG A 577 -11.26 -8.71 -50.87
N ARG A 578 -10.88 -9.93 -51.26
CA ARG A 578 -9.52 -10.43 -51.09
C ARG A 578 -8.53 -9.66 -51.96
N GLU A 579 -8.90 -9.37 -53.20
CA GLU A 579 -8.08 -8.54 -54.11
C GLU A 579 -7.80 -7.16 -53.51
N ARG A 580 -8.82 -6.47 -52.97
CA ARG A 580 -8.64 -5.17 -52.30
C ARG A 580 -7.74 -5.25 -51.07
N ALA A 581 -7.86 -6.29 -50.26
CA ALA A 581 -6.98 -6.48 -49.10
C ALA A 581 -5.52 -6.66 -49.53
N GLN A 582 -5.28 -7.44 -50.58
CA GLN A 582 -3.97 -7.64 -51.19
C GLN A 582 -3.38 -6.37 -51.80
N GLU A 583 -4.19 -5.62 -52.57
CA GLU A 583 -3.80 -4.33 -53.13
C GLU A 583 -3.45 -3.32 -52.04
N THR A 584 -4.26 -3.24 -50.97
CA THR A 584 -3.99 -2.36 -49.82
C THR A 584 -2.65 -2.71 -49.17
N ARG A 585 -2.35 -4.01 -48.96
CA ARG A 585 -1.04 -4.44 -48.44
C ARG A 585 0.10 -4.05 -49.35
N LEU A 586 -0.07 -4.19 -50.67
CA LEU A 586 0.95 -3.82 -51.66
C LEU A 586 1.20 -2.31 -51.67
N ASP A 587 0.14 -1.50 -51.67
CA ASP A 587 0.24 -0.05 -51.72
C ASP A 587 0.80 0.52 -50.42
N TRP A 588 0.35 0.01 -49.26
CA TRP A 588 0.95 0.36 -47.97
C TRP A 588 2.43 -0.05 -47.93
N GLY A 589 2.80 -1.24 -48.42
CA GLY A 589 4.19 -1.69 -48.49
C GLY A 589 5.06 -0.82 -49.40
N ARG A 590 4.53 -0.31 -50.52
CA ARG A 590 5.23 0.65 -51.39
C ARG A 590 5.48 1.97 -50.68
N LEU A 591 4.50 2.47 -49.93
CA LEU A 591 4.62 3.70 -49.16
C LEU A 591 5.61 3.53 -48.00
N ALA A 592 5.48 2.47 -47.21
CA ALA A 592 6.39 2.14 -46.11
C ALA A 592 7.85 2.04 -46.58
N ARG A 593 8.10 1.46 -47.76
CA ARG A 593 9.44 1.43 -48.37
C ARG A 593 10.03 2.82 -48.60
N GLN A 594 9.22 3.82 -48.92
CA GLN A 594 9.69 5.20 -49.09
C GLN A 594 10.03 5.83 -47.76
N PHE A 595 9.17 5.67 -46.74
CA PHE A 595 9.40 6.22 -45.39
C PHE A 595 10.63 5.58 -44.70
N LEU A 596 10.89 4.29 -44.94
CA LEU A 596 12.00 3.56 -44.32
C LEU A 596 13.34 3.71 -45.06
N ARG A 597 13.35 4.18 -46.31
CA ARG A 597 14.60 4.46 -47.04
C ARG A 597 15.20 5.76 -46.53
N SER A 598 16.18 5.65 -45.65
CA SER A 598 17.12 6.74 -45.38
C SER A 598 18.03 6.92 -46.60
N GLU A 599 18.06 8.10 -47.22
CA GLU A 599 19.27 8.50 -47.94
C GLU A 599 20.39 8.52 -46.89
N GLY A 600 21.41 7.69 -47.11
CA GLY A 600 22.57 7.60 -46.23
C GLY A 600 23.54 8.76 -46.42
#